data_AF-A0AAE1LMG4-F1
#
_entry.id   AF-A0AAE1LMG4-F1
#
_cell.length_a   1.000
_cell.length_b   1.000
_cell.length_c   1.000
_cell.angle_alpha   90.00
_cell.angle_beta   90.00
_cell.angle_gamma   90.00
#
_symmetry.space_group_name_H-M   'P 1'
#
loop_
_entity.id
_entity.type
_entity.pdbx_description
1 polymer ?
#
loop_
_entity_poly.entity_id
_entity_poly.type
_entity_poly.pdbx_seq_one_letter_code
_entity_poly.pdbx_strand_id
1 'polypeptide(L)'
;MATATAATVGHQQTIIDSASKSSEASMRFMKQITSLVISHIVYQRNFFGEDCFQTDYLLGVCIKTMKPSASPAANSLHQWINSAIEALDRKYLKSFILQIHDAENTPIETYTLQYSFENDEISCNFTTFQGQMELSSNLKQQVVSVLRNIVTLTASGDPFPDGASLVAKIGYQPGTPLDYEPQGFKGHYVSDSSIVRGKYSCGKLTTPYHTMEVNVKYLDKKARNVLCLCGKTDLSSNLLYCGSCGNIQHAPCYKIFAEDDVSQKEHTCFKCLNTEHLSEEYLPGECIFRRATVLCARSKSISMQKIMQALKLDSEHAELCMRRLMREGAVKKSSQPFSSEKIDFLYNVNKSKIINDLKKQYFDC
;
A
#
# COMPACT_ATOMS: atom_id res chain seq x y z
N MET A 1 40.35 14.54 6.44
CA MET A 1 38.88 14.40 6.56
C MET A 1 38.12 15.72 6.74
N ALA A 2 38.72 16.81 7.24
CA ALA A 2 38.02 18.10 7.41
C ALA A 2 37.81 18.93 6.11
N THR A 3 38.52 18.62 5.02
CA THR A 3 38.52 19.41 3.78
C THR A 3 37.40 19.06 2.80
N ALA A 4 36.92 17.81 2.79
CA ALA A 4 35.84 17.37 1.91
C ALA A 4 34.46 17.86 2.39
N THR A 5 34.24 17.91 3.70
CA THR A 5 32.98 18.39 4.31
C THR A 5 32.76 19.89 4.08
N ALA A 6 33.81 20.71 4.16
CA ALA A 6 33.69 22.16 3.94
C ALA A 6 33.32 22.52 2.48
N ALA A 7 33.86 21.79 1.51
CA ALA A 7 33.59 22.01 0.08
C ALA A 7 32.14 21.67 -0.29
N THR A 8 31.61 20.55 0.22
CA THR A 8 30.21 20.12 0.00
C THR A 8 29.22 21.08 0.67
N VAL A 9 29.50 21.54 1.89
CA VAL A 9 28.70 22.54 2.61
C VAL A 9 28.63 23.86 1.84
N GLY A 10 29.78 24.34 1.34
CA GLY A 10 29.85 25.56 0.52
C GLY A 10 29.06 25.45 -0.78
N HIS A 11 29.11 24.29 -1.45
CA HIS A 11 28.37 24.05 -2.69
C HIS A 11 26.85 24.04 -2.46
N GLN A 12 26.36 23.33 -1.44
CA GLN A 12 24.92 23.26 -1.13
C GLN A 12 24.34 24.62 -0.71
N GLN A 13 25.09 25.40 0.07
CA GLN A 13 24.65 26.74 0.49
C GLN A 13 24.58 27.70 -0.69
N THR A 14 25.53 27.60 -1.63
CA THR A 14 25.52 28.37 -2.88
C THR A 14 24.26 28.08 -3.71
N ILE A 15 23.77 26.83 -3.71
CA ILE A 15 22.59 26.46 -4.49
C ILE A 15 21.32 27.05 -3.89
N ILE A 16 21.17 27.02 -2.56
CA ILE A 16 20.05 27.69 -1.87
C ILE A 16 20.05 29.19 -2.15
N ASP A 17 21.23 29.83 -2.10
CA ASP A 17 21.37 31.26 -2.39
C ASP A 17 21.07 31.63 -3.85
N SER A 18 21.24 30.68 -4.76
CA SER A 18 20.90 30.86 -6.17
C SER A 18 19.44 30.53 -6.51
N ALA A 19 18.71 29.83 -5.63
CA ALA A 19 17.39 29.27 -5.94
C ALA A 19 16.32 30.34 -6.25
N SER A 20 16.50 31.57 -5.77
CA SER A 20 15.60 32.70 -6.07
C SER A 20 15.97 33.46 -7.34
N LYS A 21 17.10 33.15 -7.99
CA LYS A 21 17.66 33.97 -9.08
C LYS A 21 17.13 33.64 -10.47
N SER A 22 16.78 32.38 -10.73
CA SER A 22 16.21 31.94 -12.00
C SER A 22 15.38 30.67 -11.84
N SER A 23 14.53 30.39 -12.81
CA SER A 23 13.73 29.15 -12.83
C SER A 23 14.62 27.90 -12.85
N GLU A 24 15.71 27.91 -13.61
CA GLU A 24 16.67 26.80 -13.67
C GLU A 24 17.40 26.61 -12.34
N ALA A 25 17.79 27.71 -11.67
CA ALA A 25 18.44 27.63 -10.37
C ALA A 25 17.47 27.09 -9.30
N SER A 26 16.22 27.54 -9.33
CA SER A 26 15.15 26.99 -8.50
C SER A 26 14.93 25.49 -8.77
N MET A 27 14.88 25.07 -10.03
CA MET A 27 14.71 23.65 -10.39
C MET A 27 15.88 22.80 -9.88
N ARG A 28 17.13 23.27 -10.01
CA ARG A 28 18.30 22.58 -9.43
C ARG A 28 18.17 22.42 -7.92
N PHE A 29 17.73 23.48 -7.22
CA PHE A 29 17.45 23.40 -5.79
C PHE A 29 16.37 22.36 -5.48
N MET A 30 15.24 22.36 -6.20
CA MET A 30 14.14 21.40 -6.00
C MET A 30 14.57 19.94 -6.15
N LYS A 31 15.40 19.64 -7.17
CA LYS A 31 15.92 18.28 -7.41
C LYS A 31 16.85 17.81 -6.28
N GLN A 32 17.73 18.71 -5.82
CA GLN A 32 18.65 18.39 -4.72
C GLN A 32 17.95 18.22 -3.39
N ILE A 33 17.05 19.15 -3.04
CA ILE A 33 16.35 19.08 -1.76
C ILE A 33 15.37 17.90 -1.71
N THR A 34 14.79 17.50 -2.85
CA THR A 34 14.01 16.26 -2.97
C THR A 34 14.83 15.03 -2.57
N SER A 35 16.02 14.86 -3.18
CA SER A 35 16.92 13.74 -2.87
C SER A 35 17.31 13.71 -1.40
N LEU A 36 17.65 14.88 -0.87
CA LEU A 36 18.07 15.06 0.52
C LEU A 36 16.95 14.74 1.50
N VAL A 37 15.74 15.27 1.28
CA VAL A 37 14.57 15.02 2.14
C VAL A 37 14.21 13.53 2.17
N ILE A 38 14.16 12.88 1.00
CA ILE A 38 13.85 11.43 0.91
C ILE A 38 14.92 10.61 1.64
N SER A 39 16.19 10.91 1.38
CA SER A 39 17.32 10.28 2.07
C SER A 39 17.25 10.46 3.58
N HIS A 40 16.94 11.67 4.05
CA HIS A 40 16.87 11.96 5.47
C HIS A 40 15.70 11.21 6.14
N ILE A 41 14.54 11.12 5.47
CA ILE A 41 13.39 10.35 5.96
C ILE A 41 13.76 8.88 6.14
N VAL A 42 14.34 8.22 5.12
CA VAL A 42 14.65 6.79 5.21
C VAL A 42 15.77 6.49 6.21
N TYR A 43 16.67 7.44 6.43
CA TYR A 43 17.66 7.36 7.50
C TYR A 43 17.00 7.44 8.88
N GLN A 44 16.17 8.46 9.14
CA GLN A 44 15.54 8.66 10.44
C GLN A 44 14.59 7.51 10.80
N ARG A 45 14.00 6.86 9.80
CA ARG A 45 13.19 5.66 9.96
C ARG A 45 14.01 4.37 10.03
N ASN A 46 15.33 4.45 10.01
CA ASN A 46 16.25 3.30 10.09
C ASN A 46 15.93 2.19 9.06
N PHE A 47 15.59 2.59 7.83
CA PHE A 47 15.15 1.65 6.79
C PHE A 47 16.33 0.97 6.06
N PHE A 48 17.52 1.56 6.15
CA PHE A 48 18.76 1.03 5.58
C PHE A 48 19.88 1.14 6.61
N GLY A 49 20.93 0.33 6.45
CA GLY A 49 22.10 0.36 7.31
C GLY A 49 22.89 1.68 7.20
N GLU A 50 23.65 2.01 8.25
CA GLU A 50 24.52 3.21 8.28
C GLU A 50 25.54 3.25 7.12
N ASP A 51 25.92 2.08 6.58
CA ASP A 51 26.80 1.95 5.41
C ASP A 51 26.18 2.49 4.11
N CYS A 52 24.85 2.67 4.05
CA CYS A 52 24.15 3.30 2.93
C CYS A 52 24.21 4.83 2.95
N PHE A 53 24.70 5.44 4.04
CA PHE A 53 24.63 6.89 4.23
C PHE A 53 26.01 7.53 4.50
N GLN A 54 26.08 8.82 4.26
CA GLN A 54 27.13 9.69 4.77
C GLN A 54 26.50 10.83 5.59
N THR A 55 27.29 11.40 6.48
CA THR A 55 26.88 12.54 7.31
C THR A 55 27.37 13.83 6.67
N ASP A 56 26.43 14.73 6.41
CA ASP A 56 26.67 16.07 5.90
C ASP A 56 26.03 17.11 6.84
N TYR A 57 26.31 18.38 6.59
CA TYR A 57 25.70 19.49 7.31
C TYR A 57 25.09 20.48 6.32
N LEU A 58 23.83 20.85 6.52
CA LEU A 58 23.18 21.88 5.73
C LEU A 58 22.57 22.92 6.66
N LEU A 59 23.02 24.18 6.53
CA LEU A 59 22.56 25.29 7.37
C LEU A 59 22.66 24.99 8.89
N GLY A 60 23.71 24.28 9.29
CA GLY A 60 23.94 23.86 10.69
C GLY A 60 23.09 22.67 11.15
N VAL A 61 22.27 22.07 10.27
CA VAL A 61 21.52 20.85 10.57
C VAL A 61 22.33 19.64 10.09
N CYS A 62 22.53 18.66 10.99
CA CYS A 62 23.12 17.37 10.65
C CYS A 62 22.13 16.59 9.78
N ILE A 63 22.56 16.25 8.57
CA ILE A 63 21.75 15.51 7.60
C ILE A 63 22.45 14.22 7.19
N LYS A 64 21.64 13.29 6.69
CA LYS A 64 22.10 11.98 6.23
C LYS A 64 21.69 11.83 4.79
N THR A 65 22.70 11.76 3.93
CA THR A 65 22.57 11.68 2.48
C THR A 65 22.94 10.26 2.05
N MET A 66 22.16 9.68 1.15
CA MET A 66 22.46 8.38 0.60
C MET A 66 23.72 8.49 -0.25
N LYS A 67 24.57 7.47 -0.14
CA LYS A 67 25.77 7.30 -0.96
C LYS A 67 25.66 5.97 -1.72
N PRO A 68 26.50 5.76 -2.75
CA PRO A 68 26.58 4.46 -3.41
C PRO A 68 26.79 3.34 -2.40
N SER A 69 25.97 2.29 -2.49
CA SER A 69 25.97 1.15 -1.56
C SER A 69 25.87 -0.16 -2.34
N ALA A 70 26.38 -1.24 -1.74
CA ALA A 70 26.19 -2.59 -2.27
C ALA A 70 24.76 -3.10 -2.09
N SER A 71 23.94 -2.46 -1.23
CA SER A 71 22.57 -2.86 -0.97
C SER A 71 21.68 -2.69 -2.21
N PRO A 72 21.11 -3.78 -2.76
CA PRO A 72 20.19 -3.70 -3.90
C PRO A 72 18.97 -2.84 -3.58
N ALA A 73 18.44 -2.92 -2.36
CA ALA A 73 17.29 -2.13 -1.92
C ALA A 73 17.60 -0.63 -1.86
N ALA A 74 18.79 -0.25 -1.38
CA ALA A 74 19.22 1.16 -1.39
C ALA A 74 19.43 1.68 -2.81
N ASN A 75 19.89 0.81 -3.73
CA ASN A 75 20.05 1.16 -5.14
C ASN A 75 18.70 1.32 -5.85
N SER A 76 17.68 0.51 -5.50
CA SER A 76 16.31 0.70 -5.98
C SER A 76 15.75 2.07 -5.56
N LEU A 77 15.97 2.49 -4.30
CA LEU A 77 15.54 3.82 -3.87
C LEU A 77 16.25 4.95 -4.62
N HIS A 78 17.57 4.85 -4.84
CA HIS A 78 18.29 5.82 -5.68
C HIS A 78 17.70 5.91 -7.09
N GLN A 79 17.36 4.77 -7.69
CA GLN A 79 16.73 4.75 -9.00
C GLN A 79 15.38 5.46 -8.98
N TRP A 80 14.53 5.22 -7.97
CA TRP A 80 13.25 5.90 -7.83
C TRP A 80 13.40 7.42 -7.67
N ILE A 81 14.39 7.86 -6.87
CA ILE A 81 14.71 9.28 -6.71
C ILE A 81 15.15 9.89 -8.05
N ASN A 82 16.05 9.23 -8.78
CA ASN A 82 16.53 9.72 -10.08
C ASN A 82 15.42 9.83 -11.13
N SER A 83 14.54 8.83 -11.19
CA SER A 83 13.36 8.86 -12.05
C SER A 83 12.41 10.00 -11.68
N ALA A 84 12.23 10.28 -10.38
CA ALA A 84 11.42 11.42 -9.93
C ALA A 84 12.07 12.78 -10.27
N ILE A 85 13.40 12.87 -10.21
CA ILE A 85 14.16 14.05 -10.64
C ILE A 85 14.00 14.29 -12.14
N GLU A 86 14.02 13.25 -12.97
CA GLU A 86 13.73 13.38 -14.40
C GLU A 86 12.30 13.88 -14.64
N ALA A 87 11.32 13.38 -13.88
CA ALA A 87 9.95 13.85 -13.94
C ALA A 87 9.81 15.33 -13.50
N LEU A 88 10.65 15.80 -12.56
CA LEU A 88 10.73 17.22 -12.20
C LEU A 88 11.28 18.08 -13.35
N ASP A 89 12.33 17.62 -14.03
CA ASP A 89 12.91 18.33 -15.19
C ASP A 89 11.89 18.53 -16.31
N ARG A 90 10.96 17.60 -16.47
CA ARG A 90 9.86 17.67 -17.45
C ARG A 90 8.63 18.43 -16.95
N LYS A 91 8.64 18.94 -15.71
CA LYS A 91 7.47 19.51 -15.00
C LYS A 91 6.28 18.54 -14.88
N TYR A 92 6.52 17.23 -14.91
CA TYR A 92 5.49 16.18 -14.85
C TYR A 92 5.16 15.72 -13.44
N LEU A 93 6.09 15.87 -12.49
CA LEU A 93 5.90 15.37 -11.12
C LEU A 93 4.99 16.31 -10.31
N LYS A 94 3.83 15.81 -9.88
CA LYS A 94 2.92 16.49 -8.92
C LYS A 94 3.22 16.09 -7.48
N SER A 95 3.55 14.83 -7.25
CA SER A 95 3.92 14.37 -5.92
C SER A 95 4.85 13.18 -5.96
N PHE A 96 5.81 13.13 -5.04
CA PHE A 96 6.54 11.92 -4.68
C PHE A 96 6.01 11.43 -3.33
N ILE A 97 5.56 10.18 -3.28
CA ILE A 97 4.93 9.58 -2.12
C ILE A 97 5.79 8.39 -1.69
N LEU A 98 6.34 8.47 -0.49
CA LEU A 98 7.07 7.36 0.13
C LEU A 98 6.19 6.73 1.20
N GLN A 99 5.75 5.50 0.97
CA GLN A 99 4.90 4.75 1.89
C GLN A 99 5.70 3.66 2.57
N ILE A 100 5.44 3.50 3.87
CA ILE A 100 5.94 2.38 4.65
C ILE A 100 4.76 1.45 4.87
N HIS A 101 4.95 0.23 4.40
CA HIS A 101 3.97 -0.84 4.48
C HIS A 101 4.40 -1.82 5.53
N ASP A 102 3.45 -2.45 6.21
CA ASP A 102 3.73 -3.56 7.11
C ASP A 102 3.90 -4.88 6.34
N ALA A 103 4.05 -5.99 7.09
CA ALA A 103 4.19 -7.34 6.52
C ALA A 103 2.98 -7.80 5.67
N GLU A 104 1.82 -7.17 5.85
CA GLU A 104 0.60 -7.46 5.08
C GLU A 104 0.42 -6.48 3.91
N ASN A 105 1.49 -5.77 3.53
CA ASN A 105 1.50 -4.80 2.44
C ASN A 105 0.46 -3.67 2.60
N THR A 106 0.13 -3.31 3.85
CA THR A 106 -0.81 -2.23 4.17
C THR A 106 -0.04 -0.97 4.57
N PRO A 107 -0.34 0.21 3.99
CA PRO A 107 0.38 1.43 4.34
C PRO A 107 0.05 1.86 5.77
N ILE A 108 1.09 1.99 6.59
CA ILE A 108 1.04 2.43 8.00
C ILE A 108 1.59 3.84 8.18
N GLU A 109 2.44 4.28 7.25
CA GLU A 109 3.02 5.62 7.28
C GLU A 109 3.23 6.11 5.85
N THR A 110 3.02 7.40 5.61
CA THR A 110 3.13 7.98 4.27
C THR A 110 3.72 9.37 4.34
N TYR A 111 4.85 9.56 3.67
CA TYR A 111 5.47 10.85 3.42
C TYR A 111 5.11 11.31 2.02
N THR A 112 4.63 12.54 1.87
CA THR A 112 4.23 13.11 0.58
C THR A 112 4.99 14.42 0.37
N LEU A 113 5.80 14.47 -0.68
CA LEU A 113 6.40 15.68 -1.22
C LEU A 113 5.52 16.13 -2.37
N GLN A 114 4.83 17.26 -2.23
CA GLN A 114 3.95 17.83 -3.26
C GLN A 114 4.63 18.99 -3.94
N TYR A 115 4.56 19.02 -5.28
CA TYR A 115 5.22 20.02 -6.10
C TYR A 115 4.20 20.91 -6.79
N SER A 116 4.49 22.20 -6.82
CA SER A 116 3.75 23.19 -7.59
C SER A 116 4.74 24.01 -8.41
N PHE A 117 4.45 24.13 -9.70
CA PHE A 117 5.19 24.97 -10.64
C PHE A 117 4.36 26.23 -10.86
N GLU A 118 4.91 27.40 -10.60
CA GLU A 118 4.21 28.64 -10.99
C GLU A 118 4.20 28.74 -12.51
N ASN A 119 3.07 29.17 -13.09
CA ASN A 119 2.95 29.35 -14.53
C ASN A 119 3.98 30.40 -14.98
N ASP A 120 4.58 30.20 -16.14
CA ASP A 120 5.62 31.06 -16.73
C ASP A 120 5.15 32.52 -17.04
N GLU A 121 4.00 32.96 -16.51
CA GLU A 121 3.37 34.27 -16.76
C GLU A 121 3.67 35.35 -15.70
N ILE A 122 4.38 35.05 -14.61
CA ILE A 122 4.77 36.11 -13.67
C ILE A 122 5.93 36.91 -14.27
N SER A 123 5.58 38.03 -14.91
CA SER A 123 6.48 39.12 -15.25
C SER A 123 7.23 39.56 -13.99
N CYS A 124 8.50 39.20 -13.91
CA CYS A 124 9.36 39.52 -12.78
C CYS A 124 9.76 41.01 -12.83
N ASN A 125 8.91 41.90 -12.32
CA ASN A 125 9.32 43.25 -11.93
C ASN A 125 10.05 43.16 -10.57
N PHE A 126 11.27 42.63 -10.54
CA PHE A 126 12.10 42.66 -9.33
C PHE A 126 12.69 44.07 -9.15
N THR A 127 12.12 44.81 -8.20
CA THR A 127 12.76 45.99 -7.63
C THR A 127 13.66 45.56 -6.46
N THR A 128 14.92 45.98 -6.51
CA THR A 128 15.93 46.09 -5.42
C THR A 128 16.54 44.83 -4.77
N PHE A 129 17.87 44.88 -4.55
CA PHE A 129 18.72 43.88 -3.88
C PHE A 129 18.23 43.42 -2.48
N GLN A 130 17.47 44.24 -1.76
CA GLN A 130 16.93 43.90 -0.43
C GLN A 130 15.92 42.74 -0.48
N GLY A 131 15.03 42.71 -1.48
CA GLY A 131 14.00 41.66 -1.59
C GLY A 131 14.56 40.26 -1.90
N GLN A 132 15.62 40.17 -2.72
CA GLN A 132 16.29 38.90 -2.99
C GLN A 132 17.01 38.33 -1.76
N MET A 133 17.64 39.19 -0.96
CA MET A 133 18.31 38.78 0.28
C MET A 133 17.28 38.25 1.29
N GLU A 134 16.14 38.91 1.43
CA GLU A 134 15.04 38.49 2.30
C GLU A 134 14.43 37.14 1.88
N LEU A 135 14.15 36.96 0.58
CA LEU A 135 13.68 35.68 0.01
C LEU A 135 14.64 34.51 0.29
N SER A 136 15.94 34.71 0.08
CA SER A 136 16.95 33.67 0.37
C SER A 136 17.02 33.32 1.86
N SER A 137 16.87 34.33 2.73
CA SER A 137 16.87 34.13 4.18
C SER A 137 15.64 33.34 4.66
N ASN A 138 14.47 33.63 4.07
CA ASN A 138 13.24 32.90 4.33
C ASN A 138 13.36 31.44 3.86
N LEU A 139 13.88 31.21 2.65
CA LEU A 139 14.10 29.85 2.14
C LEU A 139 15.06 29.03 3.04
N LYS A 140 16.14 29.64 3.53
CA LYS A 140 17.05 28.98 4.49
C LYS A 140 16.32 28.56 5.77
N GLN A 141 15.49 29.43 6.33
CA GLN A 141 14.69 29.12 7.52
C GLN A 141 13.68 28.00 7.24
N GLN A 142 13.02 28.04 6.08
CA GLN A 142 12.11 26.98 5.64
C GLN A 142 12.82 25.63 5.52
N VAL A 143 14.01 25.58 4.91
CA VAL A 143 14.83 24.36 4.80
C VAL A 143 15.15 23.81 6.18
N VAL A 144 15.65 24.64 7.10
CA VAL A 144 15.97 24.22 8.47
C VAL A 144 14.73 23.70 9.20
N SER A 145 13.59 24.39 9.05
CA SER A 145 12.33 23.98 9.68
C SER A 145 11.87 22.62 9.16
N VAL A 146 11.86 22.41 7.84
CA VAL A 146 11.45 21.14 7.24
C VAL A 146 12.32 19.99 7.74
N LEU A 147 13.65 20.15 7.74
CA LEU A 147 14.56 19.12 8.20
C LEU A 147 14.36 18.78 9.69
N ARG A 148 14.22 19.78 10.55
CA ARG A 148 13.97 19.55 12.00
C ARG A 148 12.60 18.92 12.26
N ASN A 149 11.58 19.31 11.50
CA ASN A 149 10.25 18.75 11.63
C ASN A 149 10.24 17.28 11.20
N ILE A 150 10.98 16.91 10.14
CA ILE A 150 11.16 15.51 9.75
C ILE A 150 11.76 14.71 10.90
N VAL A 151 12.85 15.18 11.54
CA VAL A 151 13.45 14.50 12.70
C VAL A 151 12.45 14.34 13.84
N THR A 152 11.71 15.41 14.16
CA THR A 152 10.74 15.39 15.26
C THR A 152 9.60 14.40 15.00
N LEU A 153 9.04 14.41 13.78
CA LEU A 153 7.92 13.56 13.41
C LEU A 153 8.34 12.09 13.27
N THR A 154 9.50 11.82 12.67
CA THR A 154 10.05 10.46 12.55
C THR A 154 10.38 9.86 13.92
N ALA A 155 10.85 10.64 14.90
CA ALA A 155 11.12 10.19 16.26
C ALA A 155 9.84 9.87 17.07
N SER A 156 8.70 10.47 16.71
CA SER A 156 7.41 10.18 17.35
C SER A 156 6.72 8.92 16.80
N GLY A 157 7.32 8.25 15.82
CA GLY A 157 6.77 7.04 15.23
C GLY A 157 7.06 5.79 16.06
N ASP A 158 6.09 4.87 16.08
CA ASP A 158 6.29 3.54 16.65
C ASP A 158 7.37 2.77 15.86
N PRO A 159 8.14 1.86 16.50
CA PRO A 159 8.99 0.92 15.79
C PRO A 159 8.18 0.15 14.75
N PHE A 160 8.77 -0.10 13.58
CA PHE A 160 8.07 -0.86 12.55
C PHE A 160 7.89 -2.33 12.95
N PRO A 161 6.76 -2.96 12.57
CA PRO A 161 6.63 -4.40 12.68
C PRO A 161 7.66 -5.10 11.79
N ASP A 162 8.07 -6.30 12.18
CA ASP A 162 8.94 -7.15 11.36
C ASP A 162 8.34 -7.34 9.97
N GLY A 163 9.17 -7.25 8.93
CA GLY A 163 8.73 -7.37 7.53
C GLY A 163 8.17 -6.09 6.91
N ALA A 164 8.39 -4.93 7.52
CA ALA A 164 8.05 -3.65 6.89
C ALA A 164 8.78 -3.46 5.55
N SER A 165 8.08 -2.87 4.58
CA SER A 165 8.57 -2.62 3.23
C SER A 165 8.36 -1.18 2.79
N LEU A 166 9.18 -0.71 1.85
CA LEU A 166 9.13 0.64 1.32
C LEU A 166 8.51 0.63 -0.07
N VAL A 167 7.53 1.49 -0.30
CA VAL A 167 6.86 1.65 -1.59
C VAL A 167 6.90 3.11 -2.01
N ALA A 168 7.45 3.38 -3.20
CA ALA A 168 7.38 4.69 -3.82
C ALA A 168 6.19 4.77 -4.78
N LYS A 169 5.44 5.86 -4.72
CA LYS A 169 4.40 6.21 -5.69
C LYS A 169 4.65 7.64 -6.17
N ILE A 170 4.23 7.93 -7.40
CA ILE A 170 4.28 9.27 -7.96
C ILE A 170 2.90 9.70 -8.44
N GLY A 171 2.62 10.99 -8.30
CA GLY A 171 1.46 11.63 -8.89
C GLY A 171 1.91 12.52 -10.03
N TYR A 172 1.13 12.56 -11.12
CA TYR A 172 1.42 13.37 -12.30
C TYR A 172 0.69 14.71 -12.30
N GLN A 173 1.29 15.72 -12.90
CA GLN A 173 0.67 17.02 -13.16
C GLN A 173 -0.38 16.90 -14.28
N PRO A 174 -1.40 17.78 -14.28
CA PRO A 174 -2.29 17.92 -15.45
C PRO A 174 -1.47 18.21 -16.71
N GLY A 175 -1.75 17.50 -17.81
CA GLY A 175 -1.02 17.65 -19.08
C GLY A 175 0.20 16.75 -19.26
N THR A 176 0.52 15.89 -18.28
CA THR A 176 1.52 14.82 -18.47
C THR A 176 1.02 13.84 -19.55
N PRO A 177 1.86 13.47 -20.55
CA PRO A 177 1.48 12.50 -21.58
C PRO A 177 0.98 11.18 -20.98
N LEU A 178 -0.07 10.60 -21.56
CA LEU A 178 -0.70 9.37 -21.04
C LEU A 178 0.20 8.13 -21.16
N ASP A 179 1.18 8.18 -22.07
CA ASP A 179 2.19 7.16 -22.33
C ASP A 179 3.49 7.39 -21.55
N TYR A 180 3.58 8.46 -20.75
CA TYR A 180 4.75 8.68 -19.91
C TYR A 180 4.76 7.72 -18.71
N GLU A 181 5.73 6.82 -18.70
CA GLU A 181 5.98 5.87 -17.61
C GLU A 181 7.46 5.95 -17.20
N PRO A 182 7.79 6.58 -16.06
CA PRO A 182 9.16 6.73 -15.61
C PRO A 182 9.74 5.41 -15.13
N GLN A 183 11.05 5.26 -15.30
CA GLN A 183 11.75 4.01 -15.00
C GLN A 183 11.53 3.57 -13.54
N GLY A 184 11.12 2.32 -13.34
CA GLY A 184 10.87 1.75 -12.00
C GLY A 184 9.50 2.04 -11.42
N PHE A 185 8.63 2.75 -12.16
CA PHE A 185 7.23 2.97 -11.82
C PHE A 185 6.32 2.25 -12.81
N LYS A 186 5.12 1.91 -12.36
CA LYS A 186 4.06 1.38 -13.21
C LYS A 186 2.70 1.91 -12.83
N GLY A 187 1.77 1.91 -13.79
CA GLY A 187 0.38 2.27 -13.56
C GLY A 187 -0.22 1.55 -12.34
N HIS A 188 -0.84 2.31 -11.43
CA HIS A 188 -1.43 1.78 -10.19
C HIS A 188 -2.76 2.49 -9.89
N TYR A 189 -3.82 1.72 -9.68
CA TYR A 189 -5.09 2.24 -9.20
C TYR A 189 -4.99 2.55 -7.71
N VAL A 190 -5.34 3.78 -7.32
CA VAL A 190 -5.32 4.19 -5.92
C VAL A 190 -6.50 3.57 -5.19
N SER A 191 -6.22 2.69 -4.23
CA SER A 191 -7.17 2.25 -3.21
C SER A 191 -6.66 2.66 -1.82
N ASP A 192 -7.16 3.79 -1.31
CA ASP A 192 -6.80 4.21 0.05
C ASP A 192 -7.75 3.54 1.05
N SER A 193 -7.35 2.35 1.50
CA SER A 193 -8.13 1.54 2.44
C SER A 193 -7.80 1.84 3.91
N SER A 194 -6.84 2.70 4.22
CA SER A 194 -6.42 3.00 5.60
C SER A 194 -7.21 4.14 6.25
N ILE A 195 -7.21 4.20 7.58
CA ILE A 195 -7.75 5.33 8.37
C ILE A 195 -6.60 6.27 8.70
N VAL A 196 -6.77 7.57 8.47
CA VAL A 196 -5.77 8.56 8.84
C VAL A 196 -5.82 8.77 10.35
N ARG A 197 -4.84 8.25 11.08
CA ARG A 197 -4.64 8.48 12.52
C ARG A 197 -4.20 9.91 12.78
N GLY A 198 -3.30 10.42 11.95
CA GLY A 198 -2.79 11.78 12.04
C GLY A 198 -2.20 12.26 10.73
N LYS A 199 -2.35 13.54 10.45
CA LYS A 199 -1.73 14.22 9.30
C LYS A 199 -1.00 15.46 9.82
N TYR A 200 0.28 15.56 9.49
CA TYR A 200 1.15 16.65 9.95
C TYR A 200 1.92 17.23 8.77
N SER A 201 2.04 18.56 8.73
CA SER A 201 2.91 19.23 7.77
C SER A 201 4.31 19.32 8.35
N CYS A 202 5.32 18.89 7.59
CA CYS A 202 6.72 19.15 7.91
C CYS A 202 7.13 20.57 7.48
N GLY A 203 6.35 21.21 6.60
CA GLY A 203 6.58 22.56 6.12
C GLY A 203 6.63 22.65 4.60
N LYS A 204 6.88 23.86 4.12
CA LYS A 204 6.88 24.22 2.69
C LYS A 204 8.17 24.97 2.36
N LEU A 205 8.76 24.62 1.21
CA LEU A 205 9.91 25.30 0.62
C LEU A 205 9.43 26.04 -0.62
N THR A 206 9.54 27.36 -0.61
CA THR A 206 9.04 28.22 -1.69
C THR A 206 10.16 29.08 -2.26
N THR A 207 10.28 29.01 -3.57
CA THR A 207 11.04 29.93 -4.41
C THR A 207 10.05 30.72 -5.26
N PRO A 208 10.47 31.79 -5.98
CA PRO A 208 9.60 32.50 -6.92
C PRO A 208 9.13 31.70 -8.15
N TYR A 209 9.52 30.43 -8.28
CA TYR A 209 9.23 29.61 -9.46
C TYR A 209 8.56 28.28 -9.10
N HIS A 210 8.94 27.74 -7.94
CA HIS A 210 8.58 26.40 -7.51
C HIS A 210 8.29 26.37 -6.02
N THR A 211 7.34 25.52 -5.65
CA THR A 211 7.02 25.16 -4.27
C THR A 211 7.14 23.65 -4.09
N MET A 212 7.72 23.23 -2.95
CA MET A 212 7.66 21.85 -2.46
C MET A 212 7.07 21.83 -1.05
N GLU A 213 5.97 21.11 -0.83
CA GLU A 213 5.36 20.91 0.48
C GLU A 213 5.58 19.48 0.96
N VAL A 214 6.03 19.32 2.20
CA VAL A 214 6.32 18.00 2.80
C VAL A 214 5.29 17.71 3.88
N ASN A 215 4.56 16.60 3.74
CA ASN A 215 3.55 16.16 4.69
C ASN A 215 3.81 14.71 5.11
N VAL A 216 3.49 14.37 6.36
CA VAL A 216 3.46 13.00 6.87
C VAL A 216 2.05 12.63 7.30
N LYS A 217 1.66 11.38 7.02
CA LYS A 217 0.44 10.76 7.53
C LYS A 217 0.80 9.48 8.26
N TYR A 218 0.24 9.31 9.45
CA TYR A 218 0.23 8.02 10.15
C TYR A 218 -1.13 7.40 9.92
N LEU A 219 -1.12 6.12 9.57
CA LEU A 219 -2.28 5.39 9.10
C LEU A 219 -2.53 4.22 10.04
N ASP A 220 -3.77 4.09 10.50
CA ASP A 220 -4.23 2.86 11.16
C ASP A 220 -4.87 1.95 10.11
N LYS A 221 -4.72 0.65 10.31
CA LYS A 221 -5.45 -0.34 9.53
C LYS A 221 -6.95 -0.11 9.74
N LYS A 222 -7.74 -0.07 8.66
CA LYS A 222 -9.19 -0.32 8.82
C LYS A 222 -9.34 -1.70 9.46
N ALA A 223 -10.19 -1.79 10.48
CA ALA A 223 -10.62 -3.08 11.00
C ALA A 223 -11.12 -3.93 9.83
N ARG A 224 -10.37 -4.99 9.49
CA ARG A 224 -10.74 -5.86 8.39
C ARG A 224 -11.97 -6.64 8.81
N ASN A 225 -13.09 -6.33 8.18
CA ASN A 225 -14.33 -7.06 8.40
C ASN A 225 -14.46 -8.17 7.37
N VAL A 226 -14.93 -9.33 7.81
CA VAL A 226 -15.39 -10.36 6.88
C VAL A 226 -16.75 -9.91 6.33
N LEU A 227 -16.71 -9.37 5.10
CA LEU A 227 -17.89 -8.90 4.37
C LEU A 227 -17.95 -9.67 3.06
N CYS A 228 -18.59 -10.84 3.12
CA CYS A 228 -18.69 -11.77 2.01
C CYS A 228 -20.14 -11.91 1.50
N LEU A 229 -20.29 -12.34 0.24
CA LEU A 229 -21.60 -12.56 -0.43
C LEU A 229 -22.48 -13.59 0.29
N CYS A 230 -21.88 -14.53 1.03
CA CYS A 230 -22.62 -15.49 1.83
C CYS A 230 -23.26 -14.90 3.10
N GLY A 231 -22.92 -13.65 3.46
CA GLY A 231 -23.39 -13.00 4.68
C GLY A 231 -22.79 -13.56 5.98
N LYS A 232 -21.77 -14.43 5.91
CA LYS A 232 -21.11 -15.02 7.08
C LYS A 232 -19.76 -14.37 7.34
N THR A 233 -19.38 -14.37 8.61
CA THR A 233 -18.21 -13.63 9.13
C THR A 233 -17.08 -14.53 9.64
N ASP A 234 -17.18 -15.84 9.43
CA ASP A 234 -16.18 -16.79 9.91
C ASP A 234 -14.89 -16.79 9.07
N LEU A 235 -13.83 -17.39 9.60
CA LEU A 235 -12.52 -17.51 8.94
C LEU A 235 -12.19 -18.97 8.57
N SER A 236 -13.20 -19.85 8.48
CA SER A 236 -13.02 -21.30 8.33
C SER A 236 -12.57 -21.74 6.93
N SER A 237 -12.68 -20.85 5.95
CA SER A 237 -12.42 -21.09 4.53
C SER A 237 -11.19 -20.31 4.08
N ASN A 238 -10.64 -20.62 2.90
CA ASN A 238 -9.58 -19.78 2.35
C ASN A 238 -10.13 -18.37 2.09
N LEU A 239 -9.32 -17.37 2.42
CA LEU A 239 -9.72 -15.98 2.46
C LEU A 239 -9.15 -15.21 1.27
N LEU A 240 -9.91 -14.24 0.79
CA LEU A 240 -9.50 -13.24 -0.19
C LEU A 240 -9.53 -11.87 0.46
N TYR A 241 -8.62 -11.01 0.03
CA TYR A 241 -8.61 -9.59 0.41
C TYR A 241 -9.02 -8.76 -0.79
N CYS A 242 -10.02 -7.89 -0.62
CA CYS A 242 -10.35 -6.94 -1.68
C CYS A 242 -9.29 -5.84 -1.70
N GLY A 243 -8.53 -5.74 -2.80
CA GLY A 243 -7.50 -4.70 -2.98
C GLY A 243 -8.04 -3.27 -2.91
N SER A 244 -9.33 -3.07 -3.19
CA SER A 244 -9.98 -1.75 -3.16
C SER A 244 -10.45 -1.31 -1.77
N CYS A 245 -11.15 -2.16 -1.02
CA CYS A 245 -11.73 -1.78 0.28
C CYS A 245 -11.05 -2.40 1.50
N GLY A 246 -10.17 -3.39 1.31
CA GLY A 246 -9.48 -4.10 2.39
C GLY A 246 -10.33 -5.11 3.16
N ASN A 247 -11.62 -5.26 2.84
CA ASN A 247 -12.47 -6.26 3.48
C ASN A 247 -12.09 -7.68 3.08
N ILE A 248 -12.40 -8.64 3.94
CA ILE A 248 -12.14 -10.06 3.74
C ILE A 248 -13.35 -10.76 3.13
N GLN A 249 -13.12 -11.64 2.17
CA GLN A 249 -14.12 -12.50 1.54
C GLN A 249 -13.69 -13.97 1.62
N HIS A 250 -14.64 -14.90 1.48
CA HIS A 250 -14.30 -16.32 1.31
C HIS A 250 -14.01 -16.60 -0.17
N ALA A 251 -12.85 -17.19 -0.46
CA ALA A 251 -12.46 -17.57 -1.82
C ALA A 251 -13.52 -18.44 -2.54
N PRO A 252 -14.15 -19.44 -1.88
CA PRO A 252 -15.21 -20.23 -2.51
C PRO A 252 -16.44 -19.41 -2.92
N CYS A 253 -16.74 -18.28 -2.27
CA CYS A 253 -17.88 -17.44 -2.66
C CYS A 253 -17.66 -16.75 -4.01
N TYR A 254 -16.40 -16.56 -4.40
CA TYR A 254 -15.96 -16.02 -5.68
C TYR A 254 -15.48 -17.12 -6.64
N LYS A 255 -16.00 -18.35 -6.47
CA LYS A 255 -15.69 -19.52 -7.30
C LYS A 255 -14.22 -19.96 -7.28
N ILE A 256 -13.40 -19.48 -6.35
CA ILE A 256 -12.01 -19.92 -6.26
C ILE A 256 -11.92 -21.21 -5.43
N PHE A 257 -11.65 -22.32 -6.09
CA PHE A 257 -11.35 -23.61 -5.45
C PHE A 257 -9.85 -23.68 -5.14
N ALA A 258 -9.44 -23.09 -4.01
CA ALA A 258 -8.05 -23.13 -3.57
C ALA A 258 -7.86 -24.15 -2.44
N GLU A 259 -6.82 -24.96 -2.55
CA GLU A 259 -6.29 -25.76 -1.43
C GLU A 259 -5.22 -24.94 -0.67
N ASP A 260 -4.43 -24.14 -1.39
CA ASP A 260 -3.39 -23.26 -0.86
C ASP A 260 -3.89 -21.87 -0.41
N ASP A 261 -3.04 -21.12 0.31
CA ASP A 261 -3.33 -19.73 0.67
C ASP A 261 -3.43 -18.86 -0.59
N VAL A 262 -4.55 -18.14 -0.71
CA VAL A 262 -4.86 -17.23 -1.82
C VAL A 262 -4.98 -15.78 -1.36
N SER A 263 -4.49 -15.47 -0.16
CA SER A 263 -4.41 -14.11 0.39
C SER A 263 -3.77 -13.10 -0.58
N GLN A 264 -2.83 -13.56 -1.40
CA GLN A 264 -2.08 -12.73 -2.35
C GLN A 264 -2.70 -12.63 -3.76
N LYS A 265 -3.81 -13.31 -4.04
CA LYS A 265 -4.46 -13.17 -5.36
C LYS A 265 -5.12 -11.80 -5.48
N GLU A 266 -4.85 -11.10 -6.58
CA GLU A 266 -5.54 -9.85 -6.91
C GLU A 266 -7.04 -10.11 -7.02
N HIS A 267 -7.82 -9.46 -6.14
CA HIS A 267 -9.26 -9.60 -6.06
C HIS A 267 -9.91 -8.24 -5.77
N THR A 268 -11.00 -7.93 -6.50
CA THR A 268 -11.88 -6.81 -6.19
C THR A 268 -13.29 -7.34 -5.92
N CYS A 269 -13.87 -6.99 -4.77
CA CYS A 269 -15.21 -7.46 -4.41
C CYS A 269 -16.28 -6.81 -5.31
N PHE A 270 -17.42 -7.49 -5.52
CA PHE A 270 -18.52 -6.99 -6.34
C PHE A 270 -19.07 -5.61 -5.91
N LYS A 271 -19.02 -5.29 -4.61
CA LYS A 271 -19.38 -3.95 -4.13
C LYS A 271 -18.45 -2.88 -4.68
N CYS A 272 -17.14 -3.15 -4.72
CA CYS A 272 -16.14 -2.24 -5.28
C CYS A 272 -16.11 -2.23 -6.81
N LEU A 273 -16.56 -3.32 -7.46
CA LEU A 273 -16.79 -3.36 -8.91
C LEU A 273 -18.08 -2.63 -9.33
N ASN A 274 -18.80 -2.01 -8.39
CA ASN A 274 -20.09 -1.34 -8.61
C ASN A 274 -21.10 -2.21 -9.38
N THR A 275 -21.13 -3.52 -9.07
CA THR A 275 -22.05 -4.44 -9.72
C THR A 275 -23.43 -4.30 -9.09
N GLU A 276 -24.32 -3.53 -9.72
CA GLU A 276 -25.70 -3.29 -9.25
C GLU A 276 -26.54 -4.58 -9.22
N HIS A 277 -26.23 -5.54 -10.09
CA HIS A 277 -26.92 -6.82 -10.19
C HIS A 277 -25.96 -8.01 -10.13
N LEU A 278 -25.99 -8.74 -9.02
CA LEU A 278 -25.27 -10.01 -8.89
C LEU A 278 -26.00 -11.10 -9.69
N SER A 279 -25.26 -11.84 -10.52
CA SER A 279 -25.76 -13.06 -11.15
C SER A 279 -26.23 -14.08 -10.10
N GLU A 280 -27.23 -14.90 -10.43
CA GLU A 280 -27.83 -15.89 -9.53
C GLU A 280 -26.79 -16.84 -8.91
N GLU A 281 -25.71 -17.12 -9.64
CA GLU A 281 -24.61 -17.96 -9.18
C GLU A 281 -23.81 -17.39 -8.00
N TYR A 282 -23.98 -16.10 -7.68
CA TYR A 282 -23.35 -15.41 -6.54
C TYR A 282 -24.30 -15.18 -5.36
N LEU A 283 -25.52 -15.72 -5.42
CA LEU A 283 -26.45 -15.65 -4.30
C LEU A 283 -25.89 -16.36 -3.05
N PRO A 284 -26.33 -15.98 -1.83
CA PRO A 284 -25.81 -16.55 -0.59
C PRO A 284 -25.88 -18.08 -0.52
N GLY A 285 -26.95 -18.69 -1.06
CA GLY A 285 -27.13 -20.14 -1.08
C GLY A 285 -26.06 -20.87 -1.91
N GLU A 286 -25.74 -20.34 -3.10
CA GLU A 286 -24.66 -20.87 -3.95
C GLU A 286 -23.30 -20.70 -3.30
N CYS A 287 -23.07 -19.54 -2.68
CA CYS A 287 -21.86 -19.26 -1.92
C CYS A 287 -21.65 -20.25 -0.76
N ILE A 288 -22.69 -20.54 0.02
CA ILE A 288 -22.65 -21.49 1.13
C ILE A 288 -22.39 -22.91 0.61
N PHE A 289 -23.05 -23.31 -0.49
CA PHE A 289 -22.84 -24.63 -1.08
C PHE A 289 -21.39 -24.83 -1.57
N ARG A 290 -20.79 -23.82 -2.21
CA ARG A 290 -19.37 -23.85 -2.59
C ARG A 290 -18.47 -24.02 -1.37
N ARG A 291 -18.68 -23.23 -0.32
CA ARG A 291 -17.91 -23.36 0.93
C ARG A 291 -18.02 -24.76 1.54
N ALA A 292 -19.23 -25.34 1.56
CA ALA A 292 -19.45 -26.69 2.05
C ALA A 292 -18.76 -27.76 1.19
N THR A 293 -18.71 -27.57 -0.14
CA THR A 293 -18.00 -28.45 -1.07
C THR A 293 -16.49 -28.46 -0.79
N VAL A 294 -15.89 -27.28 -0.53
CA VAL A 294 -14.49 -27.16 -0.14
C VAL A 294 -14.22 -27.79 1.23
N LEU A 295 -15.12 -27.59 2.20
CA LEU A 295 -15.04 -28.24 3.52
C LEU A 295 -15.07 -29.76 3.39
N CYS A 296 -15.90 -30.30 2.50
CA CYS A 296 -15.94 -31.72 2.19
C CYS A 296 -14.62 -32.20 1.57
N ALA A 297 -14.06 -31.49 0.57
CA ALA A 297 -12.80 -31.87 -0.07
C ALA A 297 -11.64 -32.08 0.93
N ARG A 298 -11.61 -31.26 1.99
CA ARG A 298 -10.62 -31.30 3.08
C ARG A 298 -10.93 -32.33 4.16
N SER A 299 -12.06 -33.01 4.08
CA SER A 299 -12.54 -33.93 5.10
C SER A 299 -12.62 -35.37 4.57
N LYS A 300 -12.39 -36.36 5.44
CA LYS A 300 -12.69 -37.77 5.11
C LYS A 300 -14.18 -38.07 5.30
N SER A 301 -14.76 -37.52 6.35
CA SER A 301 -16.18 -37.56 6.66
C SER A 301 -16.65 -36.20 7.18
N ILE A 302 -17.95 -35.97 7.10
CA ILE A 302 -18.58 -34.75 7.60
C ILE A 302 -19.82 -35.09 8.43
N SER A 303 -20.20 -34.17 9.30
CA SER A 303 -21.31 -34.31 10.24
C SER A 303 -22.14 -33.02 10.24
N MET A 304 -23.36 -33.06 10.80
CA MET A 304 -24.20 -31.85 10.82
C MET A 304 -23.58 -30.77 11.69
N GLN A 305 -23.05 -31.14 12.86
CA GLN A 305 -22.39 -30.18 13.76
C GLN A 305 -21.15 -29.57 13.11
N LYS A 306 -20.37 -30.36 12.36
CA LYS A 306 -19.19 -29.84 11.64
C LYS A 306 -19.58 -28.79 10.59
N ILE A 307 -20.67 -29.00 9.85
CA ILE A 307 -21.18 -28.01 8.89
C ILE A 307 -21.62 -26.74 9.61
N MET A 308 -22.44 -26.87 10.66
CA MET A 308 -22.95 -25.73 11.44
C MET A 308 -21.81 -24.89 12.02
N GLN A 309 -20.83 -25.53 12.66
CA GLN A 309 -19.72 -24.86 13.32
C GLN A 309 -18.77 -24.22 12.31
N ALA A 310 -18.37 -24.94 11.26
CA ALA A 310 -17.43 -24.43 10.27
C ALA A 310 -18.04 -23.28 9.46
N LEU A 311 -19.29 -23.42 9.01
CA LEU A 311 -19.92 -22.45 8.12
C LEU A 311 -20.77 -21.39 8.84
N LYS A 312 -20.82 -21.42 10.18
CA LYS A 312 -21.69 -20.58 11.03
C LYS A 312 -23.14 -20.55 10.53
N LEU A 313 -23.67 -21.75 10.32
CA LEU A 313 -25.05 -21.97 9.92
C LEU A 313 -25.88 -22.37 11.15
N ASP A 314 -27.13 -21.92 11.18
CA ASP A 314 -28.14 -22.53 12.05
C ASP A 314 -28.54 -23.93 11.54
N SER A 315 -29.38 -24.61 12.31
CA SER A 315 -29.77 -25.99 12.02
C SER A 315 -30.51 -26.13 10.69
N GLU A 316 -31.36 -25.17 10.34
CA GLU A 316 -32.19 -25.23 9.12
C GLU A 316 -31.31 -25.07 7.87
N HIS A 317 -30.46 -24.04 7.84
CA HIS A 317 -29.55 -23.82 6.72
C HIS A 317 -28.50 -24.93 6.57
N ALA A 318 -28.02 -25.49 7.69
CA ALA A 318 -27.12 -26.63 7.66
C ALA A 318 -27.81 -27.89 7.09
N GLU A 319 -29.07 -28.12 7.44
CA GLU A 319 -29.86 -29.23 6.91
C GLU A 319 -30.08 -29.11 5.40
N LEU A 320 -30.47 -27.93 4.92
CA LEU A 320 -30.61 -27.66 3.48
C LEU A 320 -29.28 -27.88 2.74
N CYS A 321 -28.16 -27.42 3.33
CA CYS A 321 -26.83 -27.63 2.78
C CYS A 321 -26.47 -29.11 2.69
N MET A 322 -26.70 -29.88 3.77
CA MET A 322 -26.44 -31.33 3.80
C MET A 322 -27.29 -32.08 2.77
N ARG A 323 -28.59 -31.75 2.67
CA ARG A 323 -29.49 -32.34 1.67
C ARG A 323 -29.00 -32.09 0.25
N ARG A 324 -28.50 -30.89 -0.05
CA ARG A 324 -27.91 -30.57 -1.35
C ARG A 324 -26.62 -31.33 -1.59
N LEU A 325 -25.70 -31.41 -0.63
CA LEU A 325 -24.47 -32.21 -0.75
C LEU A 325 -24.77 -33.69 -1.04
N MET A 326 -25.82 -34.25 -0.43
CA MET A 326 -26.27 -35.61 -0.71
C MET A 326 -26.84 -35.74 -2.14
N ARG A 327 -27.68 -34.79 -2.56
CA ARG A 327 -28.29 -34.77 -3.91
C ARG A 327 -27.23 -34.69 -5.00
N GLU A 328 -26.21 -33.86 -4.81
CA GLU A 328 -25.07 -33.67 -5.71
C GLU A 328 -24.04 -34.81 -5.62
N GLY A 329 -24.25 -35.78 -4.71
CA GLY A 329 -23.39 -36.96 -4.54
C GLY A 329 -22.04 -36.68 -3.86
N ALA A 330 -21.86 -35.49 -3.29
CA ALA A 330 -20.65 -35.10 -2.56
C ALA A 330 -20.46 -35.91 -1.28
N VAL A 331 -21.57 -36.32 -0.65
CA VAL A 331 -21.57 -37.12 0.58
C VAL A 331 -22.56 -38.26 0.51
N LYS A 332 -22.24 -39.38 1.18
CA LYS A 332 -23.12 -40.55 1.30
C LYS A 332 -23.24 -40.96 2.76
N LYS A 333 -24.38 -41.54 3.14
CA LYS A 333 -24.56 -42.07 4.50
C LYS A 333 -23.47 -43.11 4.79
N SER A 334 -22.87 -43.05 5.97
CA SER A 334 -21.96 -44.10 6.42
C SER A 334 -22.71 -45.42 6.58
N SER A 335 -22.07 -46.53 6.26
CA SER A 335 -22.57 -47.90 6.47
C SER A 335 -22.43 -48.37 7.93
N GLN A 336 -21.87 -47.54 8.82
CA GLN A 336 -21.76 -47.88 10.24
C GLN A 336 -23.15 -47.85 10.92
N PRO A 337 -23.46 -48.85 11.77
CA PRO A 337 -24.72 -48.87 12.52
C PRO A 337 -24.83 -47.66 13.44
N PHE A 338 -26.05 -47.13 13.55
CA PHE A 338 -26.39 -46.06 14.48
C PHE A 338 -26.18 -46.56 15.92
N SER A 339 -25.23 -45.98 16.65
CA SER A 339 -25.11 -46.17 18.09
C SER A 339 -25.85 -45.03 18.78
N SER A 340 -26.72 -45.36 19.73
CA SER A 340 -27.46 -44.41 20.58
C SER A 340 -26.56 -43.49 21.40
N GLU A 341 -25.25 -43.73 21.46
CA GLU A 341 -24.27 -42.90 22.17
C GLU A 341 -23.65 -41.80 21.27
N LYS A 342 -23.81 -41.88 19.93
CA LYS A 342 -23.28 -40.86 19.01
C LYS A 342 -24.37 -39.85 18.64
N ILE A 343 -24.27 -38.66 19.21
CA ILE A 343 -25.19 -37.53 19.00
C ILE A 343 -25.14 -37.00 17.55
N ASP A 344 -24.08 -37.28 16.78
CA ASP A 344 -23.90 -36.75 15.42
C ASP A 344 -23.60 -37.86 14.39
N PHE A 345 -24.42 -37.93 13.34
CA PHE A 345 -24.32 -38.94 12.28
C PHE A 345 -23.25 -38.54 11.26
N LEU A 346 -22.36 -39.47 10.92
CA LEU A 346 -21.25 -39.24 9.98
C LEU A 346 -21.61 -39.63 8.55
N TYR A 347 -21.27 -38.76 7.61
CA TYR A 347 -21.39 -38.98 6.17
C TYR A 347 -20.01 -39.11 5.55
N ASN A 348 -19.82 -40.13 4.72
CA ASN A 348 -18.58 -40.35 3.98
C ASN A 348 -18.51 -39.37 2.81
N VAL A 349 -17.37 -38.68 2.68
CA VAL A 349 -17.14 -37.73 1.58
C VAL A 349 -16.69 -38.48 0.32
N ASN A 350 -17.33 -38.16 -0.81
CA ASN A 350 -16.94 -38.64 -2.12
C ASN A 350 -15.97 -37.66 -2.80
N LYS A 351 -14.67 -37.81 -2.52
CA LYS A 351 -13.63 -36.90 -3.03
C LYS A 351 -13.55 -36.88 -4.55
N SER A 352 -13.69 -38.03 -5.22
CA SER A 352 -13.64 -38.09 -6.69
C SER A 352 -14.78 -37.31 -7.32
N LYS A 353 -16.01 -37.40 -6.76
CA LYS A 353 -17.15 -36.59 -7.25
C LYS A 353 -16.89 -35.09 -7.08
N ILE A 354 -16.32 -34.69 -5.95
CA ILE A 354 -16.01 -33.28 -5.70
C ILE A 354 -14.98 -32.75 -6.69
N ILE A 355 -13.85 -33.45 -6.85
CA ILE A 355 -12.74 -32.97 -7.68
C ILE A 355 -13.04 -33.05 -9.17
N ASN A 356 -13.69 -34.11 -9.64
CA ASN A 356 -13.85 -34.34 -11.08
C ASN A 356 -15.07 -33.62 -11.66
N ASP A 357 -16.12 -33.39 -10.85
CA ASP A 357 -17.40 -32.88 -11.33
C ASP A 357 -17.76 -31.55 -10.66
N LEU A 358 -17.90 -31.53 -9.32
CA LEU A 358 -18.43 -30.34 -8.63
C LEU A 358 -17.46 -29.15 -8.66
N LYS A 359 -16.15 -29.41 -8.64
CA LYS A 359 -15.14 -28.37 -8.85
C LYS A 359 -15.35 -27.67 -10.20
N LYS A 360 -15.48 -28.45 -11.28
CA LYS A 360 -15.69 -27.92 -12.63
C LYS A 360 -17.00 -27.16 -12.75
N GLN A 361 -18.07 -27.69 -12.16
CA GLN A 361 -19.39 -27.10 -12.29
C GLN A 361 -19.56 -25.80 -11.50
N TYR A 362 -18.94 -25.68 -10.32
CA TYR A 362 -19.20 -24.58 -9.40
C TYR A 362 -18.04 -23.62 -9.20
N PHE A 363 -16.83 -23.94 -9.68
CA PHE A 363 -15.63 -23.15 -9.40
C PHE A 363 -14.82 -22.79 -10.64
N ASP A 364 -14.76 -23.65 -11.65
CA ASP A 364 -14.01 -23.34 -12.86
C ASP A 364 -14.76 -22.26 -13.67
N CYS A 365 -14.14 -21.10 -13.83
CA CYS A 365 -14.53 -20.04 -14.78
C CYS A 365 -13.53 -20.01 -15.92
#